data_AF-A0A9D0XSU0-F1
#
_entry.id   AF-A0A9D0XSU0-F1
#
_cell.length_a   1.000
_cell.length_b   1.000
_cell.length_c   1.000
_cell.angle_alpha   90.00
_cell.angle_beta   90.00
_cell.angle_gamma   90.00
#
_symmetry.space_group_name_H-M   'P 1'
#
loop_
_entity.id
_entity.type
_entity.pdbx_description
1 polymer ?
#
loop_
_entity_poly.entity_id
_entity_poly.type
_entity_poly.pdbx_seq_one_letter_code
_entity_poly.pdbx_strand_id
1 'polypeptide(L)'
;MSNNETVDRPVNFIRNIINDDLANHKHEQVHTRFPPEPNGYLHIGHAKSICLNFGLAEDYKGLCNLRFDDTNPAKEDMEYVDSIKQDVQWLGFQWAGDICYSSNYFDQFYAYATELIEKGLAYVCFLNSEESREYRGSLKEPGKDSPCRDTSVEENLALFSKMKNGEFKEGECVLRAKIDMASSFMCMRDPTLYRVRFETHHQTGDKWCIYPMYDFAHC
;
A
#
# COMPACT_ATOMS: atom_id res chain seq x y z
N MET A 1 5.03 -40.41 -27.23
CA MET A 1 6.28 -39.98 -26.60
C MET A 1 5.94 -38.79 -25.72
N SER A 2 5.92 -38.97 -24.40
CA SER A 2 5.65 -37.89 -23.45
C SER A 2 6.96 -37.13 -23.27
N ASN A 3 7.08 -35.95 -23.88
CA ASN A 3 8.16 -35.03 -23.55
C ASN A 3 7.96 -34.55 -22.11
N ASN A 4 8.54 -35.28 -21.15
CA ASN A 4 8.89 -34.74 -19.86
C ASN A 4 10.08 -33.81 -20.09
N GLU A 5 9.82 -32.64 -20.67
CA GLU A 5 10.73 -31.52 -20.50
C GLU A 5 10.58 -31.11 -19.03
N THR A 6 11.48 -31.62 -18.19
CA THR A 6 11.78 -30.98 -16.92
C THR A 6 12.35 -29.61 -17.28
N VAL A 7 11.46 -28.62 -17.42
CA VAL A 7 11.85 -27.22 -17.49
C VAL A 7 12.66 -26.97 -16.24
N ASP A 8 13.97 -26.80 -16.39
CA ASP A 8 14.88 -26.51 -15.29
C ASP A 8 14.50 -25.12 -14.78
N ARG A 9 13.61 -25.09 -13.77
CA ARG A 9 13.03 -23.83 -13.28
C ARG A 9 14.12 -23.08 -12.55
N PRO A 10 14.40 -21.81 -12.90
CA PRO A 10 15.42 -21.05 -12.21
C PRO A 10 15.09 -20.94 -10.73
N VAL A 11 15.94 -21.56 -9.91
CA VAL A 11 15.80 -21.60 -8.45
C VAL A 11 16.13 -20.22 -7.88
N ASN A 12 15.24 -19.70 -7.05
CA ASN A 12 15.46 -18.48 -6.28
C ASN A 12 14.90 -18.66 -4.88
N PHE A 13 15.33 -17.81 -3.94
CA PHE A 13 14.96 -17.96 -2.53
C PHE A 13 13.45 -17.83 -2.28
N ILE A 14 12.70 -17.11 -3.13
CA ILE A 14 11.24 -16.95 -3.01
C ILE A 14 10.55 -18.28 -3.31
N ARG A 15 10.98 -18.99 -4.35
CA ARG A 15 10.47 -20.34 -4.66
C ARG A 15 10.75 -21.33 -3.54
N ASN A 16 11.90 -21.22 -2.88
CA ASN A 16 12.22 -22.08 -1.74
C ASN A 16 11.23 -21.85 -0.59
N ILE A 17 10.95 -20.59 -0.26
CA ILE A 17 9.95 -20.24 0.76
C ILE A 17 8.56 -20.78 0.40
N ILE A 18 8.14 -20.63 -0.87
CA ILE A 18 6.86 -21.16 -1.34
C ILE A 18 6.82 -22.69 -1.22
N ASN A 19 7.89 -23.38 -1.63
CA ASN A 19 7.98 -24.84 -1.52
C ASN A 19 7.89 -25.30 -0.06
N ASP A 20 8.59 -24.63 0.84
CA ASP A 20 8.57 -24.93 2.27
C ASP A 20 7.18 -24.68 2.87
N ASP A 21 6.52 -23.58 2.52
CA ASP A 21 5.18 -23.24 3.00
C ASP A 21 4.13 -24.25 2.52
N LEU A 22 4.21 -24.71 1.25
CA LEU A 22 3.33 -25.73 0.69
C LEU A 22 3.60 -27.12 1.31
N ALA A 23 4.86 -27.48 1.49
CA ALA A 23 5.25 -28.75 2.10
C ALA A 23 4.80 -28.86 3.56
N ASN A 24 4.80 -27.72 4.29
CA ASN A 24 4.33 -27.64 5.67
C ASN A 24 2.81 -27.36 5.78
N HIS A 25 2.08 -27.34 4.67
CA HIS A 25 0.65 -27.02 4.63
C HIS A 25 0.27 -25.69 5.30
N LYS A 26 1.19 -24.72 5.31
CA LYS A 26 0.90 -23.36 5.78
C LYS A 26 -0.03 -22.62 4.80
N HIS A 27 0.12 -22.93 3.51
CA HIS A 27 -0.72 -22.41 2.44
C HIS A 27 -1.17 -23.57 1.53
N GLU A 28 -2.40 -23.49 1.02
CA GLU A 28 -2.94 -24.47 0.06
C GLU A 28 -2.73 -24.04 -1.40
N GLN A 29 -2.63 -22.73 -1.64
CA GLN A 29 -2.46 -22.14 -2.96
C GLN A 29 -1.58 -20.89 -2.89
N VAL A 30 -0.78 -20.69 -3.94
CA VAL A 30 0.01 -19.46 -4.11
C VAL A 30 -0.86 -18.37 -4.72
N HIS A 31 -0.88 -17.18 -4.11
CA HIS A 31 -1.54 -16.01 -4.66
C HIS A 31 -0.60 -14.81 -4.60
N THR A 32 -0.16 -14.32 -5.76
CA THR A 32 0.73 -13.17 -5.91
C THR A 32 -0.02 -11.94 -6.44
N ARG A 33 0.66 -10.79 -6.50
CA ARG A 33 0.16 -9.64 -7.25
C ARG A 33 1.30 -8.83 -7.85
N PHE A 34 1.02 -8.16 -8.96
CA PHE A 34 1.83 -7.06 -9.49
C PHE A 34 1.11 -5.73 -9.24
N PRO A 35 1.61 -4.89 -8.31
CA PRO A 35 0.92 -3.68 -7.88
C PRO A 35 1.57 -2.35 -8.35
N PRO A 36 1.57 -1.99 -9.64
CA PRO A 36 2.15 -0.73 -10.10
C PRO A 36 1.30 0.50 -9.71
N GLU A 37 1.95 1.61 -9.41
CA GLU A 37 1.29 2.94 -9.38
C GLU A 37 1.10 3.42 -10.83
N PRO A 38 -0.10 3.86 -11.25
CA PRO A 38 -0.36 4.28 -12.63
C PRO A 38 0.10 5.73 -12.88
N ASN A 39 1.38 6.02 -12.64
CA ASN A 39 1.98 7.35 -12.77
C ASN A 39 3.09 7.45 -13.84
N GLY A 40 3.26 6.39 -14.63
CA GLY A 40 4.25 6.29 -15.68
C GLY A 40 4.19 4.97 -16.43
N TYR A 41 4.84 4.92 -17.58
CA TYR A 41 4.98 3.72 -18.39
C TYR A 41 5.88 2.66 -17.72
N LEU A 42 5.62 1.39 -18.03
CA LEU A 42 6.50 0.33 -17.56
C LEU A 42 7.85 0.37 -18.29
N HIS A 43 8.94 0.29 -17.53
CA HIS A 43 10.28 0.03 -18.06
C HIS A 43 10.72 -1.43 -17.78
N ILE A 44 11.86 -1.83 -18.34
CA ILE A 44 12.41 -3.20 -18.21
C ILE A 44 12.58 -3.69 -16.76
N GLY A 45 12.79 -2.79 -15.79
CA GLY A 45 12.79 -3.14 -14.36
C GLY A 45 11.47 -3.76 -13.87
N HIS A 46 10.32 -3.31 -14.41
CA HIS A 46 9.01 -3.85 -14.08
C HIS A 46 8.82 -5.23 -14.71
N ALA A 47 9.37 -5.49 -15.90
CA ALA A 47 9.31 -6.81 -16.52
C ALA A 47 9.90 -7.89 -15.59
N LYS A 48 10.96 -7.58 -14.84
CA LYS A 48 11.48 -8.50 -13.80
C LYS A 48 10.42 -8.84 -12.74
N SER A 49 9.69 -7.83 -12.24
CA SER A 49 8.64 -8.02 -11.23
C SER A 49 7.43 -8.76 -11.80
N ILE A 50 7.05 -8.48 -13.05
CA ILE A 50 5.98 -9.16 -13.78
C ILE A 50 6.33 -10.64 -13.94
N CYS A 51 7.47 -10.95 -14.57
CA CYS A 51 7.89 -12.33 -14.78
C CYS A 51 8.02 -13.10 -13.47
N LEU A 52 8.45 -12.44 -12.38
CA LEU A 52 8.49 -13.05 -11.06
C LEU A 52 7.08 -13.36 -10.53
N ASN A 53 6.20 -12.38 -10.42
CA ASN A 53 4.90 -12.57 -9.76
C ASN A 53 3.96 -13.46 -10.58
N PHE A 54 3.83 -13.21 -11.88
CA PHE A 54 2.97 -13.99 -12.76
C PHE A 54 3.57 -15.38 -13.02
N GLY A 55 4.89 -15.47 -13.26
CA GLY A 55 5.55 -16.76 -13.44
C GLY A 55 5.46 -17.65 -12.20
N LEU A 56 5.53 -17.08 -10.98
CA LEU A 56 5.26 -17.83 -9.75
C LEU A 56 3.82 -18.34 -9.70
N ALA A 57 2.83 -17.55 -10.09
CA ALA A 57 1.46 -18.03 -10.13
C ALA A 57 1.29 -19.18 -11.14
N GLU A 58 1.84 -19.07 -12.35
CA GLU A 58 1.76 -20.12 -13.37
C GLU A 58 2.45 -21.42 -12.93
N ASP A 59 3.68 -21.33 -12.42
CA ASP A 59 4.49 -22.49 -12.02
C ASP A 59 3.87 -23.33 -10.90
N TYR A 60 3.10 -22.66 -10.03
CA TYR A 60 2.46 -23.25 -8.86
C TYR A 60 0.94 -23.41 -9.03
N LYS A 61 0.40 -23.16 -10.24
CA LYS A 61 -1.05 -23.21 -10.52
C LYS A 61 -1.87 -22.33 -9.54
N GLY A 62 -1.28 -21.21 -9.17
CA GLY A 62 -1.82 -20.18 -8.32
C GLY A 62 -2.55 -19.08 -9.10
N LEU A 63 -2.73 -17.94 -8.44
CA LEU A 63 -3.35 -16.75 -9.00
C LEU A 63 -2.40 -15.56 -8.90
N CYS A 64 -2.43 -14.65 -9.87
CA CYS A 64 -1.72 -13.38 -9.79
C CYS A 64 -2.66 -12.24 -10.14
N ASN A 65 -2.87 -11.30 -9.21
CA ASN A 65 -3.68 -10.12 -9.47
C ASN A 65 -2.85 -9.03 -10.14
N LEU A 66 -3.47 -8.27 -11.06
CA LEU A 66 -3.00 -6.94 -11.44
C LEU A 66 -3.75 -5.93 -10.55
N ARG A 67 -3.02 -5.19 -9.72
CA ARG A 67 -3.58 -4.17 -8.84
C ARG A 67 -2.99 -2.80 -9.17
N PHE A 68 -3.78 -1.81 -9.50
CA PHE A 68 -3.26 -0.44 -9.54
C PHE A 68 -3.22 0.10 -8.12
N ASP A 69 -2.03 0.52 -7.68
CA ASP A 69 -1.86 1.16 -6.37
C ASP A 69 -2.19 2.66 -6.48
N ASP A 70 -3.47 2.93 -6.73
CA ASP A 70 -4.03 4.26 -7.03
C ASP A 70 -4.44 5.01 -5.75
N THR A 71 -3.48 5.23 -4.85
CA THR A 71 -3.74 5.94 -3.58
C THR A 71 -3.44 7.45 -3.65
N ASN A 72 -2.98 7.96 -4.80
CA ASN A 72 -2.47 9.30 -4.95
C ASN A 72 -3.05 10.02 -6.19
N PRO A 73 -4.17 10.74 -6.03
CA PRO A 73 -4.93 11.30 -7.16
C PRO A 73 -4.13 12.24 -8.08
N ALA A 74 -3.11 12.95 -7.59
CA ALA A 74 -2.33 13.93 -8.37
C ALA A 74 -1.55 13.35 -9.54
N LYS A 75 -1.20 12.07 -9.46
CA LYS A 75 -0.16 11.47 -10.32
C LYS A 75 -0.71 10.43 -11.28
N GLU A 76 -2.02 10.19 -11.26
CA GLU A 76 -2.61 9.01 -11.88
C GLU A 76 -3.33 9.40 -13.17
N ASP A 77 -3.00 8.71 -14.26
CA ASP A 77 -3.62 8.91 -15.57
C ASP A 77 -4.16 7.58 -16.11
N MET A 78 -5.34 7.63 -16.72
CA MET A 78 -5.94 6.49 -17.42
C MET A 78 -5.05 5.99 -18.57
N GLU A 79 -4.26 6.88 -19.18
CA GLU A 79 -3.24 6.52 -20.17
C GLU A 79 -2.24 5.48 -19.62
N TYR A 80 -1.78 5.66 -18.38
CA TYR A 80 -0.83 4.74 -17.75
C TYR A 80 -1.50 3.42 -17.38
N VAL A 81 -2.75 3.46 -16.90
CA VAL A 81 -3.54 2.25 -16.62
C VAL A 81 -3.63 1.36 -17.88
N ASP A 82 -3.99 1.95 -19.02
CA ASP A 82 -4.16 1.19 -20.26
C ASP A 82 -2.84 0.69 -20.85
N SER A 83 -1.78 1.50 -20.82
CA SER A 83 -0.45 1.06 -21.28
C SER A 83 0.11 -0.07 -20.42
N ILE A 84 -0.01 0.01 -19.08
CA ILE A 84 0.41 -1.05 -18.16
C ILE A 84 -0.30 -2.37 -18.47
N LYS A 85 -1.61 -2.34 -18.70
CA LYS A 85 -2.39 -3.54 -19.08
C LYS A 85 -1.89 -4.14 -20.39
N GLN A 86 -1.64 -3.29 -21.40
CA GLN A 86 -1.13 -3.73 -22.70
C GLN A 86 0.26 -4.36 -22.57
N ASP A 87 1.17 -3.77 -21.80
CA ASP A 87 2.53 -4.28 -21.60
C ASP A 87 2.52 -5.63 -20.86
N VAL A 88 1.69 -5.80 -19.83
CA VAL A 88 1.55 -7.08 -19.11
C VAL A 88 1.03 -8.18 -20.06
N GLN A 89 0.02 -7.86 -20.88
CA GLN A 89 -0.51 -8.79 -21.88
C GLN A 89 0.48 -9.09 -23.00
N TRP A 90 1.22 -8.08 -23.47
CA TRP A 90 2.25 -8.21 -24.50
C TRP A 90 3.41 -9.10 -24.04
N LEU A 91 3.78 -9.03 -22.76
CA LEU A 91 4.74 -9.95 -22.13
C LEU A 91 4.21 -11.39 -22.02
N GLY A 92 2.94 -11.64 -22.35
CA GLY A 92 2.34 -12.98 -22.40
C GLY A 92 1.64 -13.42 -21.11
N PHE A 93 1.47 -12.53 -20.14
CA PHE A 93 0.86 -12.86 -18.86
C PHE A 93 -0.62 -12.43 -18.79
N GLN A 94 -1.40 -13.20 -18.04
CA GLN A 94 -2.81 -12.92 -17.76
C GLN A 94 -3.02 -12.82 -16.24
N TRP A 95 -3.68 -11.76 -15.79
CA TRP A 95 -4.09 -11.64 -14.38
C TRP A 95 -5.36 -12.43 -14.08
N ALA A 96 -5.49 -12.82 -12.82
CA ALA A 96 -6.65 -13.51 -12.28
C ALA A 96 -7.79 -12.52 -11.99
N GLY A 97 -9.00 -12.87 -12.44
CA GLY A 97 -10.21 -12.10 -12.19
C GLY A 97 -10.18 -10.70 -12.80
N ASP A 98 -10.89 -9.77 -12.16
CA ASP A 98 -10.95 -8.37 -12.56
C ASP A 98 -9.72 -7.59 -12.07
N ILE A 99 -9.44 -6.47 -12.74
CA ILE A 99 -8.41 -5.52 -12.31
C ILE A 99 -8.78 -4.99 -10.93
N CYS A 100 -7.82 -5.03 -10.02
CA CYS A 100 -7.98 -4.49 -8.68
C CYS A 100 -7.47 -3.03 -8.65
N TYR A 101 -8.12 -2.18 -7.88
CA TYR A 101 -7.67 -0.82 -7.59
C TYR A 101 -7.58 -0.67 -6.07
N SER A 102 -6.51 -0.06 -5.54
CA SER A 102 -6.41 0.29 -4.13
C SER A 102 -7.59 1.17 -3.69
N SER A 103 -8.09 2.02 -4.59
CA SER A 103 -9.25 2.88 -4.37
C SER A 103 -10.58 2.13 -4.13
N ASN A 104 -10.72 0.89 -4.62
CA ASN A 104 -11.86 0.03 -4.30
C ASN A 104 -11.95 -0.31 -2.80
N TYR A 105 -10.83 -0.16 -2.08
CA TYR A 105 -10.73 -0.48 -0.66
C TYR A 105 -10.73 0.76 0.23
N PHE A 106 -10.93 1.98 -0.29
CA PHE A 106 -10.90 3.20 0.54
C PHE A 106 -11.89 3.19 1.70
N ASP A 107 -13.10 2.67 1.49
CA ASP A 107 -14.07 2.51 2.57
C ASP A 107 -13.56 1.53 3.65
N GLN A 108 -12.88 0.45 3.23
CA GLN A 108 -12.28 -0.55 4.14
C GLN A 108 -11.07 0.00 4.89
N PHE A 109 -10.19 0.75 4.21
CA PHE A 109 -9.04 1.42 4.82
C PHE A 109 -9.50 2.44 5.86
N TYR A 110 -10.57 3.19 5.58
CA TYR A 110 -11.15 4.13 6.53
C TYR A 110 -11.70 3.41 7.77
N ALA A 111 -12.36 2.25 7.57
CA ALA A 111 -12.84 1.43 8.67
C ALA A 111 -11.68 0.90 9.54
N TYR A 112 -10.60 0.39 8.94
CA TYR A 112 -9.42 -0.06 9.68
C TYR A 112 -8.71 1.09 10.41
N ALA A 113 -8.60 2.27 9.80
CA ALA A 113 -8.06 3.44 10.47
C ALA A 113 -8.90 3.85 11.69
N THR A 114 -10.23 3.77 11.56
CA THR A 114 -11.16 3.98 12.68
C THR A 114 -10.93 2.96 13.79
N GLU A 115 -10.82 1.67 13.46
CA GLU A 115 -10.53 0.61 14.42
C GLU A 115 -9.18 0.82 15.13
N LEU A 116 -8.14 1.28 14.42
CA LEU A 116 -6.85 1.63 15.03
C LEU A 116 -6.99 2.78 16.02
N ILE A 117 -7.80 3.80 15.71
CA ILE A 117 -8.08 4.90 16.65
C ILE A 117 -8.81 4.36 17.88
N GLU A 118 -9.84 3.52 17.71
CA GLU A 118 -10.60 2.91 18.80
C GLU A 118 -9.70 2.07 19.74
N LYS A 119 -8.69 1.41 19.19
CA LYS A 119 -7.68 0.66 19.95
C LYS A 119 -6.59 1.54 20.57
N GLY A 120 -6.63 2.87 20.37
CA GLY A 120 -5.60 3.80 20.82
C GLY A 120 -4.27 3.70 20.05
N LEU A 121 -4.28 3.02 18.90
CA LEU A 121 -3.12 2.73 18.05
C LEU A 121 -2.96 3.73 16.89
N ALA A 122 -3.81 4.75 16.80
CA ALA A 122 -3.66 5.85 15.87
C ALA A 122 -4.16 7.16 16.49
N TYR A 123 -3.62 8.29 16.02
CA TYR A 123 -3.99 9.62 16.48
C TYR A 123 -3.83 10.66 15.36
N VAL A 124 -4.58 11.75 15.45
CA VAL A 124 -4.48 12.89 14.53
C VAL A 124 -3.38 13.83 15.04
N CYS A 125 -2.46 14.17 14.14
CA CYS A 125 -1.29 14.99 14.44
C CYS A 125 -1.34 16.29 13.62
N PHE A 126 -1.11 17.41 14.31
CA PHE A 126 -1.09 18.78 13.72
C PHE A 126 0.32 19.34 13.54
N LEU A 127 1.36 18.55 13.80
CA LEU A 127 2.73 18.96 13.49
C LEU A 127 2.86 19.18 11.98
N ASN A 128 3.42 20.33 11.61
CA ASN A 128 3.71 20.61 10.21
C ASN A 128 4.84 19.70 9.68
N SER A 129 5.19 19.81 8.40
CA SER A 129 6.19 18.94 7.78
C SER A 129 7.60 19.09 8.37
N GLU A 130 7.98 20.31 8.76
CA GLU A 130 9.28 20.60 9.38
C GLU A 130 9.33 20.06 10.81
N GLU A 131 8.32 20.36 11.61
CA GLU A 131 8.16 19.85 12.98
C GLU A 131 8.10 18.32 12.98
N SER A 132 7.34 17.71 12.08
CA SER A 132 7.25 16.25 11.95
C SER A 132 8.61 15.62 11.67
N ARG A 133 9.47 16.28 10.89
CA ARG A 133 10.84 15.82 10.62
C ARG A 133 11.71 15.95 11.87
N GLU A 134 11.61 17.05 12.59
CA GLU A 134 12.35 17.27 13.84
C GLU A 134 11.97 16.27 14.93
N TYR A 135 10.67 16.04 15.13
CA TYR A 135 10.14 15.08 16.10
C TYR A 135 10.45 13.64 15.70
N ARG A 136 10.62 13.32 14.41
CA ARG A 136 11.04 11.98 13.98
C ARG A 136 12.48 11.67 14.39
N GLY A 137 13.29 12.67 14.71
CA GLY A 137 14.71 12.51 15.04
C GLY A 137 15.54 12.11 13.81
N SER A 138 16.64 11.40 14.05
CA SER A 138 17.58 10.99 13.00
C SER A 138 17.93 9.51 13.08
N LEU A 139 18.80 9.02 12.19
CA LEU A 139 19.35 7.67 12.25
C LEU A 139 20.20 7.42 13.52
N LYS A 140 20.61 8.48 14.22
CA LYS A 140 21.44 8.39 15.44
C LYS A 140 20.69 8.79 16.70
N GLU A 141 19.65 9.62 16.56
CA GLU A 141 18.89 10.18 17.69
C GLU A 141 17.45 9.68 17.65
N PRO A 142 16.89 9.22 18.79
CA PRO A 142 15.50 8.79 18.86
C PRO A 142 14.56 9.95 18.58
N GLY A 143 13.36 9.62 18.09
CA GLY A 143 12.29 10.60 17.94
C GLY A 143 11.67 10.98 19.28
N LYS A 144 10.76 11.94 19.24
CA LYS A 144 9.99 12.45 20.37
C LYS A 144 8.51 12.38 20.06
N ASP A 145 7.71 12.11 21.08
CA ASP A 145 6.26 12.02 20.95
C ASP A 145 5.68 13.38 20.54
N SER A 146 4.71 13.34 19.61
CA SER A 146 3.93 14.52 19.25
C SER A 146 3.11 15.01 20.45
N PRO A 147 2.89 16.32 20.63
CA PRO A 147 2.02 16.83 21.68
C PRO A 147 0.58 16.28 21.61
N CYS A 148 0.14 15.87 20.41
CA CYS A 148 -1.19 15.29 20.16
C CYS A 148 -1.21 13.75 20.32
N ARG A 149 -0.10 13.12 20.71
CA ARG A 149 0.01 11.65 20.72
C ARG A 149 -0.94 11.00 21.73
N ASP A 150 -1.19 11.65 22.85
CA ASP A 150 -2.04 11.15 23.95
C ASP A 150 -3.46 11.73 23.93
N THR A 151 -3.87 12.35 22.83
CA THR A 151 -5.26 12.77 22.59
C THR A 151 -6.21 11.57 22.76
N SER A 152 -7.40 11.79 23.34
CA SER A 152 -8.34 10.71 23.62
C SER A 152 -8.87 10.04 22.34
N VAL A 153 -9.42 8.83 22.49
CA VAL A 153 -10.02 8.10 21.37
C VAL A 153 -11.18 8.90 20.76
N GLU A 154 -12.06 9.45 21.60
CA GLU A 154 -13.24 10.20 21.18
C GLU A 154 -12.86 11.45 20.39
N GLU A 155 -11.82 12.17 20.86
CA GLU A 155 -11.32 13.35 20.17
C GLU A 155 -10.67 12.98 18.84
N ASN A 156 -9.86 11.92 18.78
CA ASN A 156 -9.26 11.45 17.53
C ASN A 156 -10.29 10.99 16.50
N LEU A 157 -11.37 10.31 16.93
CA LEU A 157 -12.47 9.91 16.06
C LEU A 157 -13.18 11.14 15.48
N ALA A 158 -13.46 12.15 16.32
CA ALA A 158 -14.06 13.40 15.86
C ALA A 158 -13.16 14.14 14.87
N LEU A 159 -11.86 14.26 15.18
CA LEU A 159 -10.88 14.91 14.32
C LEU A 159 -10.72 14.16 12.98
N PHE A 160 -10.64 12.84 12.99
CA PHE A 160 -10.50 12.06 11.76
C PHE A 160 -11.75 12.15 10.88
N SER A 161 -12.94 12.19 11.49
CA SER A 161 -14.19 12.48 10.75
C SER A 161 -14.17 13.87 10.11
N LYS A 162 -13.67 14.89 10.80
CA LYS A 162 -13.51 16.24 10.24
C LYS A 162 -12.53 16.27 9.08
N MET A 163 -11.43 15.50 9.15
CA MET A 163 -10.51 15.33 8.03
C MET A 163 -11.23 14.76 6.81
N LYS A 164 -12.02 13.69 6.97
CA LYS A 164 -12.82 13.09 5.89
C LYS A 164 -13.87 14.05 5.30
N ASN A 165 -14.42 14.94 6.12
CA ASN A 165 -15.41 15.93 5.70
C ASN A 165 -14.80 17.19 5.06
N GLY A 166 -13.47 17.28 4.95
CA GLY A 166 -12.79 18.41 4.33
C GLY A 166 -12.74 19.68 5.19
N GLU A 167 -12.85 19.55 6.51
CA GLU A 167 -12.81 20.70 7.43
C GLU A 167 -11.39 21.22 7.71
N PHE A 168 -10.35 20.50 7.25
CA PHE A 168 -8.94 20.89 7.39
C PHE A 168 -8.30 21.13 6.03
N LYS A 169 -7.30 22.03 5.97
CA LYS A 169 -6.52 22.30 4.77
C LYS A 169 -5.48 21.20 4.52
N GLU A 170 -4.98 21.13 3.29
CA GLU A 170 -3.86 20.24 2.97
C GLU A 170 -2.65 20.54 3.86
N GLY A 171 -2.05 19.48 4.41
CA GLY A 171 -0.88 19.59 5.29
C GLY A 171 -1.16 20.15 6.69
N GLU A 172 -2.41 20.51 7.02
CA GLU A 172 -2.78 21.00 8.35
C GLU A 172 -2.77 19.89 9.40
N CYS A 173 -3.18 18.68 9.01
CA CYS A 173 -3.13 17.51 9.88
C CYS A 173 -2.98 16.21 9.09
N VAL A 174 -2.55 15.17 9.80
CA VAL A 174 -2.40 13.80 9.30
C VAL A 174 -2.84 12.80 10.35
N LEU A 175 -3.34 11.64 9.94
CA LEU A 175 -3.51 10.50 10.85
C LEU A 175 -2.18 9.76 10.93
N ARG A 176 -1.68 9.47 12.13
CA ARG A 176 -0.46 8.68 12.35
C ARG A 176 -0.78 7.43 13.15
N ALA A 177 -0.08 6.33 12.86
CA ALA A 177 -0.06 5.19 13.77
C ALA A 177 0.70 5.58 15.04
N LYS A 178 0.29 5.01 16.18
CA LYS A 178 0.96 5.12 17.47
C LYS A 178 1.77 3.85 17.68
N ILE A 179 3.07 3.91 17.40
CA ILE A 179 3.97 2.76 17.46
C ILE A 179 5.10 3.08 18.45
N ASP A 180 6.30 3.43 17.98
CA ASP A 180 7.47 3.66 18.81
C ASP A 180 8.38 4.74 18.21
N MET A 181 8.35 5.93 18.80
CA MET A 181 9.18 7.06 18.38
C MET A 181 10.68 6.84 18.62
N ALA A 182 11.06 5.90 19.49
CA ALA A 182 12.45 5.56 19.77
C ALA A 182 12.97 4.39 18.92
N SER A 183 12.14 3.79 18.06
CA SER A 183 12.53 2.64 17.24
C SER A 183 13.76 2.92 16.38
N SER A 184 14.63 1.93 16.23
CA SER A 184 15.75 1.99 15.28
C SER A 184 15.27 1.99 13.81
N PHE A 185 14.05 1.52 13.57
CA PHE A 185 13.41 1.57 12.26
C PHE A 185 12.62 2.87 12.10
N MET A 186 13.08 3.75 11.21
CA MET A 186 12.43 5.05 10.96
C MET A 186 10.97 4.92 10.53
N CYS A 187 10.60 3.83 9.84
CA CYS A 187 9.22 3.56 9.43
C CYS A 187 8.30 3.19 10.62
N MET A 188 8.86 2.79 11.76
CA MET A 188 8.10 2.49 12.99
C MET A 188 7.92 3.73 13.88
N ARG A 189 8.51 4.87 13.51
CA ARG A 189 8.38 6.13 14.26
C ARG A 189 7.10 6.86 13.87
N ASP A 190 5.99 6.35 14.39
CA ASP A 190 4.62 6.81 14.16
C ASP A 190 4.37 7.16 12.67
N PRO A 191 4.36 6.18 11.75
CA PRO A 191 4.18 6.44 10.33
C PRO A 191 2.82 7.10 10.05
N THR A 192 2.79 7.96 9.04
CA THR A 192 1.54 8.58 8.57
C THR A 192 0.68 7.53 7.88
N LEU A 193 -0.59 7.43 8.27
CA LEU A 193 -1.60 6.54 7.69
C LEU A 193 -2.47 7.27 6.67
N TYR A 194 -2.88 8.51 6.95
CA TYR A 194 -3.69 9.34 6.06
C TYR A 194 -3.18 10.78 5.99
N ARG A 195 -3.39 11.42 4.84
CA ARG A 195 -3.17 12.85 4.60
C ARG A 195 -4.41 13.49 3.96
N VAL A 196 -4.61 14.78 4.22
CA VAL A 196 -5.62 15.59 3.54
C VAL A 196 -5.10 16.06 2.19
N ARG A 197 -5.92 15.93 1.15
CA ARG A 197 -5.65 16.40 -0.22
C ARG A 197 -6.96 16.60 -0.99
N PHE A 198 -7.12 17.76 -1.61
CA PHE A 198 -8.30 18.15 -2.38
C PHE A 198 -8.03 18.03 -3.88
N GLU A 199 -8.00 16.79 -4.36
CA GLU A 199 -7.81 16.47 -5.77
C GLU A 199 -8.85 15.43 -6.19
N THR A 200 -9.35 15.54 -7.42
CA THR A 200 -10.31 14.60 -7.99
C THR A 200 -9.62 13.29 -8.34
N HIS A 201 -10.11 12.18 -7.79
CA HIS A 201 -9.56 10.86 -8.05
C HIS A 201 -10.18 10.22 -9.30
N HIS A 202 -9.38 9.56 -10.13
CA HIS A 202 -9.87 9.00 -11.41
C HIS A 202 -10.96 7.92 -11.24
N GLN A 203 -10.87 7.05 -10.22
CA GLN A 203 -11.93 6.09 -9.87
C GLN A 203 -13.05 6.65 -8.97
N THR A 204 -12.71 7.44 -7.94
CA THR A 204 -13.67 7.78 -6.86
C THR A 204 -14.19 9.22 -6.90
N GLY A 205 -13.77 10.01 -7.89
CA GLY A 205 -14.15 11.41 -8.05
C GLY A 205 -13.78 12.24 -6.82
N ASP A 206 -14.69 13.10 -6.39
CA ASP A 206 -14.53 13.96 -5.20
C ASP A 206 -15.13 13.35 -3.93
N LYS A 207 -15.37 12.03 -3.90
CA LYS A 207 -15.92 11.34 -2.70
C LYS A 207 -14.98 11.46 -1.49
N TRP A 208 -13.67 11.57 -1.73
CA TRP A 208 -12.64 11.58 -0.71
C TRP A 208 -11.75 12.82 -0.81
N CYS A 209 -11.46 13.42 0.34
CA CYS A 209 -10.42 14.45 0.49
C CYS A 209 -9.31 14.02 1.45
N ILE A 210 -9.32 12.76 1.86
CA ILE A 210 -8.25 12.11 2.62
C ILE A 210 -7.83 10.85 1.89
N TYR A 211 -6.53 10.64 1.80
CA TYR A 211 -5.97 9.52 1.04
C TYR A 211 -4.99 8.73 1.92
N PRO A 212 -5.07 7.39 1.89
CA PRO A 212 -4.19 6.54 2.67
C PRO A 212 -2.76 6.62 2.12
N MET A 213 -1.78 6.40 2.99
CA MET A 213 -0.37 6.29 2.61
C MET A 213 -0.06 4.86 2.15
N TYR A 214 0.98 4.71 1.32
CA TYR A 214 1.43 3.43 0.77
C TYR A 214 1.53 2.32 1.82
N ASP A 215 2.25 2.55 2.93
CA ASP A 215 2.46 1.51 3.95
C ASP A 215 1.16 1.00 4.59
N PHE A 216 0.11 1.84 4.62
CA PHE A 216 -1.19 1.46 5.17
C PHE A 216 -2.10 0.78 4.15
N ALA A 217 -2.05 1.19 2.87
CA ALA A 217 -2.90 0.64 1.82
C ALA A 217 -2.35 -0.67 1.22
N HIS A 218 -1.04 -0.92 1.35
CA HIS A 218 -0.39 -1.96 0.58
C HIS A 218 -0.46 -3.37 1.20
N CYS A 219 -0.52 -3.45 2.53
CA CYS A 219 -0.56 -4.68 3.32
C CYS A 219 -1.90 -5.41 3.21
#